data_AF-A0A7V5CMT4-F1
#
_entry.id   AF-A0A7V5CMT4-F1
#
_cell.length_a   1.000
_cell.length_b   1.000
_cell.length_c   1.000
_cell.angle_alpha   90.00
_cell.angle_beta   90.00
_cell.angle_gamma   90.00
#
_symmetry.space_group_name_H-M   'P 1'
#
loop_
_entity.id
_entity.type
_entity.pdbx_description
1 polymer ?
#
loop_
_entity_poly.entity_id
_entity_poly.type
_entity_poly.pdbx_seq_one_letter_code
_entity_poly.pdbx_strand_id
1 'polypeptide(L)'
;VTSTPDGKAPGYIVKDGKIIPVDNAGTVLHHGVVGPTGCMGKKGCADCHSNKSKFFFGTTTTTDKNGNPVTLVNYKSMRLTHRSIEIGVIRESLIKRYGAWLFLLVLAASIGHYVIFGPHKLKLSPKDPEIQRFTLFERFIHWMAMLCFAFLSVTGILFILHIESPTSALRGLHGEFGVAFVLVLVGLVSTWWRHAVFSPCDREWICKMGGYLWIKDCCPADKFNAGQKAFFWAVAVMGGLVISGTGLGLIFGHGKAPAWVYTLHDLAAIALIAGIIGHIYLGIFANPGTLQSIITGRVKAKWAEHHHSIWARKHKK
;
A
#
# COMPACT_ATOMS: atom_id res chain seq x y z
N VAL A 1 2.53 -38.57 -13.87
CA VAL A 1 3.02 -39.33 -12.70
C VAL A 1 1.83 -40.13 -12.20
N THR A 2 1.99 -41.45 -12.22
CA THR A 2 0.97 -42.50 -12.11
C THR A 2 0.27 -42.52 -10.74
N SER A 3 -1.05 -42.73 -10.77
CA SER A 3 -1.91 -42.91 -9.60
C SER A 3 -1.73 -44.31 -9.00
N THR A 4 -1.58 -44.42 -7.69
CA THR A 4 -1.67 -45.69 -6.96
C THR A 4 -3.13 -46.04 -6.62
N PRO A 5 -3.44 -47.33 -6.37
CA PRO A 5 -4.81 -47.85 -6.17
C PRO A 5 -5.56 -47.27 -4.95
N ASP A 6 -4.86 -46.56 -4.07
CA ASP A 6 -5.41 -46.03 -2.81
C ASP A 6 -5.80 -44.53 -2.92
N GLY A 7 -5.84 -43.97 -4.13
CA GLY A 7 -6.26 -42.58 -4.38
C GLY A 7 -5.29 -41.49 -3.90
N LYS A 8 -4.07 -41.85 -3.47
CA LYS A 8 -3.03 -40.91 -3.04
C LYS A 8 -1.99 -40.72 -4.14
N ALA A 9 -2.22 -39.77 -5.04
CA ALA A 9 -1.15 -39.22 -5.87
C ALA A 9 -0.22 -38.34 -4.98
N PRO A 10 1.09 -38.23 -5.30
CA PRO A 10 2.07 -37.65 -4.38
C PRO A 10 1.69 -36.20 -4.03
N GLY A 11 1.33 -35.97 -2.77
CA GLY A 11 1.19 -34.65 -2.17
C GLY A 11 -0.21 -34.04 -2.10
N TYR A 12 -1.30 -34.81 -2.10
CA TYR A 12 -2.64 -34.29 -1.78
C TYR A 12 -3.46 -35.28 -0.95
N ILE A 13 -4.32 -34.77 -0.06
CA ILE A 13 -5.35 -35.53 0.67
C ILE A 13 -6.75 -35.03 0.29
N VAL A 14 -7.75 -35.89 0.40
CA VAL A 14 -9.16 -35.51 0.28
C VAL A 14 -9.76 -35.42 1.69
N LYS A 15 -10.25 -34.24 2.09
CA LYS A 15 -10.94 -34.02 3.37
C LYS A 15 -12.21 -33.20 3.12
N ASP A 16 -13.35 -33.67 3.62
CA ASP A 16 -14.66 -33.02 3.43
C ASP A 16 -15.03 -32.74 1.95
N GLY A 17 -14.62 -33.65 1.06
CA GLY A 17 -14.80 -33.51 -0.39
C GLY A 17 -13.94 -32.41 -1.03
N LYS A 18 -12.91 -31.92 -0.33
CA LYS A 18 -11.94 -30.93 -0.83
C LYS A 18 -10.57 -31.58 -0.99
N ILE A 19 -9.91 -31.27 -2.10
CA ILE A 19 -8.51 -31.64 -2.33
C ILE A 19 -7.61 -30.64 -1.60
N ILE A 20 -6.78 -31.14 -0.69
CA ILE A 20 -5.86 -30.38 0.14
C ILE A 20 -4.43 -30.81 -0.22
N PRO A 21 -3.58 -29.91 -0.72
CA PRO A 21 -2.18 -30.24 -0.97
C PRO A 21 -1.44 -30.50 0.34
N VAL A 22 -0.61 -31.53 0.37
CA VAL A 22 0.22 -31.91 1.52
C VAL A 22 1.64 -32.32 1.09
N ASP A 23 2.60 -32.25 2.01
CA ASP A 23 3.92 -32.83 1.79
C ASP A 23 3.90 -34.34 2.05
N ASN A 24 5.07 -34.98 1.96
CA ASN A 24 5.22 -36.42 2.25
C ASN A 24 4.91 -36.78 3.72
N ALA A 25 4.92 -35.79 4.64
CA ALA A 25 4.57 -35.96 6.05
C ALA A 25 3.09 -35.66 6.33
N GLY A 26 2.29 -35.29 5.33
CA GLY A 26 0.88 -34.94 5.49
C GLY A 26 0.63 -33.49 5.93
N THR A 27 1.67 -32.66 6.01
CA THR A 27 1.58 -31.23 6.34
C THR A 27 0.94 -30.47 5.19
N VAL A 28 -0.07 -29.64 5.45
CA VAL A 28 -0.77 -28.90 4.39
C VAL A 28 0.18 -27.93 3.67
N LEU A 29 0.41 -28.17 2.38
CA LEU A 29 1.16 -27.30 1.49
C LEU A 29 0.26 -26.19 0.96
N HIS A 30 0.21 -25.10 1.69
CA HIS A 30 -0.32 -23.85 1.17
C HIS A 30 0.46 -22.68 1.76
N HIS A 31 0.25 -21.51 1.16
CA HIS A 31 1.00 -20.29 1.41
C HIS A 31 0.90 -19.83 2.88
N GLY A 32 -0.10 -20.33 3.61
CA GLY A 32 -0.30 -20.09 5.05
C GLY A 32 0.54 -20.95 6.00
N VAL A 33 1.27 -21.94 5.49
CA VAL A 33 2.05 -22.90 6.29
C VAL A 33 3.49 -22.99 5.79
N VAL A 34 3.72 -22.88 4.48
CA VAL A 34 5.06 -22.98 3.89
C VAL A 34 5.25 -21.93 2.80
N GLY A 35 6.48 -21.47 2.62
CA GLY A 35 6.84 -20.53 1.56
C GLY A 35 6.57 -21.10 0.16
N PRO A 36 6.53 -20.27 -0.90
CA PRO A 36 6.16 -20.69 -2.26
C PRO A 36 7.02 -21.81 -2.85
N THR A 37 8.30 -21.87 -2.50
CA THR A 37 9.26 -22.91 -2.91
C THR A 37 9.12 -24.20 -2.10
N GLY A 38 8.58 -24.12 -0.88
CA GLY A 38 8.15 -25.27 -0.07
C GLY A 38 6.78 -25.78 -0.49
N CYS A 39 5.98 -24.95 -1.17
CA CYS A 39 4.82 -25.39 -1.94
C CYS A 39 5.27 -25.94 -3.31
N MET A 40 4.40 -26.62 -4.06
CA MET A 40 4.71 -27.25 -5.36
C MET A 40 5.23 -26.31 -6.48
N GLY A 41 5.52 -25.04 -6.19
CA GLY A 41 6.14 -24.07 -7.09
C GLY A 41 7.66 -24.09 -6.98
N LYS A 42 8.32 -25.05 -7.65
CA LYS A 42 9.78 -25.24 -7.62
C LYS A 42 10.58 -23.95 -7.97
N LYS A 43 10.05 -23.08 -8.83
CA LYS A 43 10.64 -21.78 -9.22
C LYS A 43 9.89 -20.57 -8.64
N GLY A 44 9.06 -20.77 -7.61
CA GLY A 44 8.31 -19.75 -6.89
C GLY A 44 6.84 -19.62 -7.31
N CYS A 45 6.20 -18.52 -6.90
CA CYS A 45 4.74 -18.35 -7.00
C CYS A 45 4.19 -18.50 -8.43
N ALA A 46 4.94 -18.09 -9.45
CA ALA A 46 4.49 -18.06 -10.84
C ALA A 46 4.28 -19.46 -11.46
N ASP A 47 4.88 -20.51 -10.90
CA ASP A 47 4.66 -21.89 -11.37
C ASP A 47 3.23 -22.37 -11.05
N CYS A 48 2.71 -21.97 -9.88
CA CYS A 48 1.35 -22.28 -9.45
C CYS A 48 0.35 -21.20 -9.90
N HIS A 49 0.73 -19.93 -9.85
CA HIS A 49 -0.11 -18.79 -10.24
C HIS A 49 0.21 -18.33 -11.65
N SER A 50 -0.09 -19.20 -12.62
CA SER A 50 -0.06 -18.91 -14.04
C SER A 50 -1.32 -19.44 -14.73
N ASN A 51 -1.78 -18.76 -15.77
CA ASN A 51 -2.90 -19.22 -16.61
C ASN A 51 -2.64 -20.56 -17.30
N LYS A 52 -1.39 -21.04 -17.28
CA LYS A 52 -0.99 -22.35 -17.81
C LYS A 52 -0.63 -23.35 -16.71
N SER A 53 -0.87 -23.01 -15.44
CA SER A 53 -0.46 -23.87 -14.33
C SER A 53 -1.28 -25.14 -14.28
N LYS A 54 -0.59 -26.29 -14.35
CA LYS A 54 -1.21 -27.61 -14.12
C LYS A 54 -1.74 -27.76 -12.69
N PHE A 55 -1.28 -26.94 -11.74
CA PHE A 55 -1.76 -26.98 -10.37
C PHE A 55 -3.24 -26.62 -10.28
N PHE A 56 -3.66 -25.48 -10.86
CA PHE A 56 -5.06 -25.03 -10.84
C PHE A 56 -5.88 -25.54 -12.03
N PHE A 57 -5.29 -25.60 -13.22
CA PHE A 57 -5.99 -25.94 -14.47
C PHE A 57 -5.86 -27.41 -14.88
N GLY A 58 -5.06 -28.20 -14.15
CA GLY A 58 -5.06 -29.65 -14.29
C GLY A 58 -6.35 -30.26 -13.78
N THR A 59 -6.52 -31.56 -14.03
CA THR A 59 -7.67 -32.34 -13.59
C THR A 59 -7.28 -33.34 -12.52
N THR A 60 -8.12 -33.50 -11.51
CA THR A 60 -8.00 -34.57 -10.51
C THR A 60 -9.31 -35.32 -10.41
N THR A 61 -9.22 -36.64 -10.34
CA THR A 61 -10.36 -37.51 -10.08
C THR A 61 -10.60 -37.59 -8.58
N THR A 62 -11.82 -37.23 -8.16
CA THR A 62 -12.30 -37.34 -6.78
C THR A 62 -13.57 -38.18 -6.77
N THR A 63 -14.19 -38.33 -5.60
CA THR A 63 -15.41 -39.12 -5.43
C THR A 63 -16.59 -38.18 -5.16
N ASP A 64 -17.72 -38.38 -5.83
CA ASP A 64 -18.95 -37.63 -5.56
C ASP A 64 -19.61 -38.07 -4.24
N LYS A 65 -20.73 -37.42 -3.89
CA LYS A 65 -21.51 -37.74 -2.67
C LYS A 65 -22.05 -39.18 -2.64
N ASN A 66 -22.12 -39.84 -3.79
CA ASN A 66 -22.67 -41.17 -3.97
C ASN A 66 -21.58 -42.24 -4.14
N GLY A 67 -20.30 -41.89 -3.98
CA GLY A 67 -19.20 -42.83 -4.13
C GLY A 67 -18.67 -43.00 -5.56
N ASN A 68 -19.20 -42.29 -6.56
CA ASN A 68 -18.77 -42.42 -7.95
C ASN A 68 -17.54 -41.56 -8.24
N PRO A 69 -16.59 -42.04 -9.07
CA PRO A 69 -15.46 -41.23 -9.50
C PRO A 69 -15.92 -40.09 -10.41
N VAL A 70 -15.50 -38.87 -10.10
CA VAL A 70 -15.74 -37.66 -10.89
C VAL A 70 -14.43 -36.93 -11.11
N THR A 71 -14.10 -36.67 -12.38
CA THR A 71 -12.92 -35.88 -12.77
C THR A 71 -13.28 -34.41 -12.86
N LEU A 72 -12.66 -33.58 -12.03
CA LEU A 72 -12.87 -32.13 -11.99
C LEU A 72 -11.56 -31.39 -12.23
N VAL A 73 -11.69 -30.16 -12.74
CA VAL A 73 -10.57 -29.22 -12.78
C VAL A 73 -10.19 -28.83 -11.35
N ASN A 74 -8.89 -28.76 -11.06
CA ASN A 74 -8.36 -28.64 -9.69
C ASN A 74 -8.86 -27.39 -8.95
N TYR A 75 -8.97 -26.23 -9.62
CA TYR A 75 -9.52 -25.05 -8.95
C TYR A 75 -10.97 -25.26 -8.49
N LYS A 76 -11.79 -26.02 -9.24
CA LYS A 76 -13.17 -26.36 -8.85
C LYS A 76 -13.20 -27.32 -7.65
N SER A 77 -12.31 -28.31 -7.63
CA SER A 77 -12.21 -29.25 -6.51
C SER A 77 -11.72 -28.56 -5.22
N MET A 78 -10.96 -27.48 -5.34
CA MET A 78 -10.56 -26.59 -4.24
C MET A 78 -11.65 -25.58 -3.82
N ARG A 79 -12.82 -25.60 -4.47
CA ARG A 79 -13.93 -24.63 -4.31
C ARG A 79 -13.53 -23.18 -4.62
N LEU A 80 -12.65 -23.01 -5.60
CA LEU A 80 -12.24 -21.71 -6.15
C LEU A 80 -12.97 -21.44 -7.47
N THR A 81 -13.02 -20.18 -7.86
CA THR A 81 -13.58 -19.77 -9.17
C THR A 81 -12.45 -19.49 -10.15
N HIS A 82 -12.70 -19.65 -11.45
CA HIS A 82 -11.73 -19.30 -12.48
C HIS A 82 -11.21 -17.86 -12.33
N ARG A 83 -12.13 -16.91 -12.15
CA ARG A 83 -11.81 -15.50 -11.92
C ARG A 83 -10.92 -15.28 -10.70
N SER A 84 -11.14 -16.01 -9.61
CA SER A 84 -10.28 -15.89 -8.42
C SER A 84 -8.85 -16.34 -8.67
N ILE A 85 -8.65 -17.33 -9.55
CA ILE A 85 -7.31 -17.76 -9.97
C ILE A 85 -6.67 -16.70 -10.87
N GLU A 86 -7.39 -16.19 -11.88
CA GLU A 86 -6.88 -15.13 -12.78
C GLU A 86 -6.43 -13.88 -12.02
N ILE A 87 -7.23 -13.46 -11.03
CA ILE A 87 -6.87 -12.35 -10.14
C ILE A 87 -5.62 -12.69 -9.32
N GLY A 88 -5.54 -13.91 -8.78
CA GLY A 88 -4.35 -14.40 -8.07
C GLY A 88 -3.10 -14.42 -8.94
N VAL A 89 -3.22 -14.80 -10.22
CA VAL A 89 -2.14 -14.74 -11.22
C VAL A 89 -1.62 -13.32 -11.36
N ILE A 90 -2.50 -12.32 -11.52
CA ILE A 90 -2.08 -10.91 -11.62
C ILE A 90 -1.34 -10.48 -10.35
N ARG A 91 -1.91 -10.80 -9.18
CA ARG A 91 -1.32 -10.42 -7.90
C ARG A 91 0.08 -10.99 -7.70
N GLU A 92 0.27 -12.28 -7.93
CA GLU A 92 1.52 -12.98 -7.65
C GLU A 92 2.57 -12.77 -8.76
N SER A 93 2.16 -12.76 -10.03
CA SER A 93 3.09 -12.65 -11.16
C SER A 93 3.46 -11.22 -11.52
N LEU A 94 2.57 -10.25 -11.27
CA LEU A 94 2.79 -8.85 -11.60
C LEU A 94 2.99 -8.00 -10.34
N ILE A 95 1.97 -7.91 -9.46
CA ILE A 95 1.97 -6.94 -8.36
C ILE A 95 3.07 -7.23 -7.35
N LYS A 96 3.16 -8.44 -6.80
CA LYS A 96 4.20 -8.78 -5.82
C LYS A 96 5.60 -8.82 -6.43
N ARG A 97 5.71 -9.26 -7.70
CA ARG A 97 6.99 -9.36 -8.40
C ARG A 97 7.59 -7.98 -8.71
N TYR A 98 6.77 -7.05 -9.19
CA TYR A 98 7.24 -5.73 -9.64
C TYR A 98 6.93 -4.59 -8.67
N GLY A 99 6.12 -4.83 -7.63
CA GLY A 99 5.71 -3.80 -6.69
C GLY A 99 6.87 -3.11 -5.98
N ALA A 100 7.88 -3.88 -5.55
CA ALA A 100 9.08 -3.32 -4.92
C ALA A 100 9.91 -2.43 -5.87
N TRP A 101 9.87 -2.71 -7.19
CA TRP A 101 10.56 -1.88 -8.18
C TRP A 101 9.94 -0.48 -8.29
N LEU A 102 8.65 -0.31 -7.99
CA LEU A 102 8.04 1.01 -7.94
C LEU A 102 8.68 1.87 -6.85
N PHE A 103 9.02 1.30 -5.69
CA PHE A 103 9.68 2.04 -4.62
C PHE A 103 11.08 2.50 -5.03
N LEU A 104 11.85 1.61 -5.68
CA LEU A 104 13.16 1.94 -6.22
C LEU A 104 13.06 3.01 -7.32
N LEU A 105 12.03 2.93 -8.16
CA LEU A 105 11.78 3.92 -9.21
C LEU A 105 11.48 5.30 -8.62
N VAL A 106 10.60 5.39 -7.62
CA VAL A 106 10.28 6.66 -6.95
C VAL A 106 11.49 7.22 -6.22
N LEU A 107 12.29 6.36 -5.56
CA LEU A 107 13.53 6.77 -4.93
C LEU A 107 14.54 7.30 -5.95
N ALA A 108 14.74 6.59 -7.06
CA ALA A 108 15.61 7.02 -8.15
C ALA A 108 15.14 8.33 -8.78
N ALA A 109 13.82 8.50 -8.98
CA ALA A 109 13.23 9.74 -9.47
C ALA A 109 13.45 10.90 -8.48
N SER A 110 13.34 10.64 -7.18
CA SER A 110 13.59 11.64 -6.13
C SER A 110 15.06 12.06 -6.09
N ILE A 111 15.98 11.10 -6.21
CA ILE A 111 17.42 11.37 -6.31
C ILE A 111 17.73 12.15 -7.59
N GLY A 112 17.21 11.70 -8.73
CA GLY A 112 17.38 12.37 -10.01
C GLY A 112 16.86 13.81 -9.98
N HIS A 113 15.67 14.02 -9.42
CA HIS A 113 15.12 15.35 -9.19
C HIS A 113 16.04 16.21 -8.33
N TYR A 114 16.55 15.66 -7.21
CA TYR A 114 17.46 16.38 -6.33
C TYR A 114 18.77 16.78 -7.02
N VAL A 115 19.35 15.89 -7.81
CA VAL A 115 20.61 16.14 -8.52
C VAL A 115 20.43 17.13 -9.67
N ILE A 116 19.33 17.03 -10.41
CA ILE A 116 19.08 17.84 -11.62
C ILE A 116 18.57 19.24 -11.25
N PHE A 117 17.56 19.34 -10.38
CA PHE A 117 16.87 20.61 -10.09
C PHE A 117 17.33 21.27 -8.78
N GLY A 118 17.80 20.44 -7.84
CA GLY A 118 18.18 20.88 -6.50
C GLY A 118 16.99 21.21 -5.61
N PRO A 119 17.25 21.49 -4.32
CA PRO A 119 16.24 21.94 -3.38
C PRO A 119 15.82 23.40 -3.62
N HIS A 120 14.56 23.73 -3.33
CA HIS A 120 14.03 25.10 -3.29
C HIS A 120 14.51 25.82 -2.03
N LYS A 121 15.81 26.14 -1.99
CA LYS A 121 16.43 26.83 -0.86
C LYS A 121 16.01 28.29 -0.81
N LEU A 122 15.48 28.69 0.35
CA LEU A 122 15.28 30.09 0.70
C LEU A 122 16.39 30.58 1.63
N LYS A 123 16.81 31.83 1.47
CA LYS A 123 17.69 32.51 2.43
C LYS A 123 16.89 32.88 3.67
N LEU A 124 16.76 31.92 4.60
CA LEU A 124 16.11 32.10 5.89
C LEU A 124 17.16 32.48 6.95
N SER A 125 16.86 33.48 7.76
CA SER A 125 17.65 33.86 8.93
C SER A 125 17.03 33.27 10.20
N PRO A 126 17.83 32.85 11.20
CA PRO A 126 17.31 32.48 12.51
C PRO A 126 16.45 33.58 13.14
N LYS A 127 16.77 34.85 12.85
CA LYS A 127 16.06 36.05 13.34
C LYS A 127 14.75 36.32 12.60
N ASP A 128 14.43 35.61 11.51
CA ASP A 128 13.17 35.82 10.80
C ASP A 128 11.98 35.43 11.71
N PRO A 129 10.91 36.24 11.74
CA PRO A 129 9.76 35.98 12.59
C PRO A 129 9.08 34.66 12.20
N GLU A 130 8.54 33.98 13.19
CA GLU A 130 7.83 32.72 13.04
C GLU A 130 6.33 32.89 13.15
N ILE A 131 5.59 32.17 12.32
CA ILE A 131 4.15 32.08 12.36
C ILE A 131 3.72 30.63 12.60
N GLN A 132 2.62 30.46 13.33
CA GLN A 132 2.06 29.14 13.59
C GLN A 132 1.34 28.64 12.33
N ARG A 133 1.79 27.49 11.80
CA ARG A 133 1.20 26.81 10.65
C ARG A 133 0.27 25.67 11.07
N PHE A 134 0.69 24.90 12.07
CA PHE A 134 -0.07 23.76 12.59
C PHE A 134 -0.23 23.85 14.11
N THR A 135 -1.41 23.53 14.59
CA THR A 135 -1.73 23.39 16.02
C THR A 135 -1.07 22.14 16.62
N LEU A 136 -1.11 22.02 17.94
CA LEU A 136 -0.65 20.80 18.62
C LEU A 136 -1.47 19.58 18.19
N PHE A 137 -2.80 19.73 18.08
CA PHE A 137 -3.70 18.67 17.66
C PHE A 137 -3.42 18.20 16.21
N GLU A 138 -3.24 19.14 15.28
CA GLU A 138 -2.89 18.83 13.89
C GLU A 138 -1.56 18.05 13.78
N ARG A 139 -0.58 18.40 14.62
CA ARG A 139 0.68 17.65 14.67
C ARG A 139 0.49 16.28 15.29
N PHE A 140 -0.23 16.20 16.40
CA PHE A 140 -0.49 14.94 17.09
C PHE A 140 -1.15 13.91 16.15
N ILE A 141 -2.21 14.31 15.44
CA ILE A 141 -2.90 13.39 14.51
C ILE A 141 -1.99 12.98 13.35
N HIS A 142 -1.14 13.89 12.86
CA HIS A 142 -0.13 13.56 11.85
C HIS A 142 0.91 12.55 12.35
N TRP A 143 1.44 12.74 13.55
CA TRP A 143 2.41 11.81 14.14
C TRP A 143 1.79 10.43 14.40
N MET A 144 0.55 10.38 14.87
CA MET A 144 -0.19 9.12 14.98
C MET A 144 -0.36 8.44 13.61
N ALA A 145 -0.70 9.22 12.56
CA ALA A 145 -0.86 8.67 11.21
C ALA A 145 0.47 8.13 10.68
N MET A 146 1.56 8.88 10.88
CA MET A 146 2.91 8.49 10.48
C MET A 146 3.34 7.19 11.17
N LEU A 147 3.19 7.09 12.49
CA LEU A 147 3.62 5.91 13.24
C LEU A 147 2.81 4.67 12.87
N CYS A 148 1.48 4.79 12.78
CA CYS A 148 0.62 3.69 12.35
C CYS A 148 0.97 3.25 10.92
N PHE A 149 1.09 4.20 10.00
CA PHE A 149 1.41 3.91 8.61
C PHE A 149 2.80 3.29 8.46
N ALA A 150 3.81 3.79 9.18
CA ALA A 150 5.16 3.23 9.14
C ALA A 150 5.16 1.75 9.57
N PHE A 151 4.50 1.43 10.68
CA PHE A 151 4.35 0.04 11.14
C PHE A 151 3.63 -0.83 10.09
N LEU A 152 2.48 -0.37 9.58
CA LEU A 152 1.71 -1.09 8.56
C LEU A 152 2.46 -1.28 7.26
N SER A 153 3.26 -0.29 6.85
CA SER A 153 4.07 -0.33 5.62
C SER A 153 5.15 -1.38 5.73
N VAL A 154 5.92 -1.38 6.84
CA VAL A 154 6.99 -2.33 7.06
C VAL A 154 6.43 -3.75 7.12
N THR A 155 5.43 -3.97 7.97
CA THR A 155 4.79 -5.28 8.10
C THR A 155 4.14 -5.76 6.80
N GLY A 156 3.48 -4.87 6.06
CA GLY A 156 2.91 -5.17 4.73
C GLY A 156 3.97 -5.59 3.71
N ILE A 157 5.11 -4.89 3.66
CA ILE A 157 6.24 -5.25 2.79
C ILE A 157 6.80 -6.63 3.15
N LEU A 158 6.97 -6.94 4.44
CA LEU A 158 7.44 -8.26 4.89
C LEU A 158 6.52 -9.39 4.39
N PHE A 159 5.20 -9.17 4.38
CA PHE A 159 4.23 -10.14 3.84
C PHE A 159 4.28 -10.25 2.32
N ILE A 160 4.43 -9.13 1.61
CA ILE A 160 4.54 -9.12 0.13
C ILE A 160 5.81 -9.86 -0.34
N LEU A 161 6.91 -9.70 0.40
CA LEU A 161 8.19 -10.35 0.12
C LEU A 161 8.29 -11.78 0.64
N HIS A 162 7.25 -12.29 1.30
CA HIS A 162 7.21 -13.63 1.92
C HIS A 162 8.35 -13.85 2.93
N ILE A 163 8.79 -12.78 3.61
CA ILE A 163 9.77 -12.87 4.71
C ILE A 163 9.07 -13.37 5.98
N GLU A 164 7.80 -13.02 6.16
CA GLU A 164 6.97 -13.40 7.29
C GLU A 164 5.90 -14.42 6.91
N SER A 165 5.64 -15.38 7.81
CA SER A 165 4.57 -16.38 7.63
C SER A 165 3.19 -15.74 7.82
N PRO A 166 2.15 -16.16 7.07
CA PRO A 166 0.78 -15.68 7.31
C PRO A 166 0.21 -15.99 8.69
N THR A 167 0.83 -16.90 9.45
CA THR A 167 0.45 -17.25 10.84
C THR A 167 1.26 -16.50 11.89
N SER A 168 2.16 -15.58 11.51
CA SER A 168 3.00 -14.88 12.49
C SER A 168 2.18 -13.91 13.35
N ALA A 169 2.61 -13.69 14.59
CA ALA A 169 1.98 -12.72 15.50
C ALA A 169 1.94 -11.31 14.90
N LEU A 170 2.90 -10.99 14.02
CA LEU A 170 2.97 -9.73 13.29
C LEU A 170 1.75 -9.51 12.39
N ARG A 171 1.11 -10.59 11.91
CA ARG A 171 -0.13 -10.51 11.13
C ARG A 171 -1.29 -10.01 11.97
N GLY A 172 -1.38 -10.44 13.24
CA GLY A 172 -2.36 -9.94 14.20
C GLY A 172 -2.15 -8.46 14.51
N LEU A 173 -0.91 -8.09 14.84
CA LEU A 173 -0.54 -6.70 15.11
C LEU A 173 -0.77 -5.78 13.91
N HIS A 174 -0.48 -6.24 12.68
CA HIS A 174 -0.81 -5.50 11.47
C HIS A 174 -2.32 -5.23 11.36
N GLY A 175 -3.16 -6.20 11.72
CA GLY A 175 -4.61 -6.03 11.77
C GLY A 175 -5.05 -4.98 12.80
N GLU A 176 -4.51 -5.06 14.02
CA GLU A 176 -4.83 -4.13 15.12
C GLU A 176 -4.41 -2.68 14.80
N PHE A 177 -3.18 -2.50 14.32
CA PHE A 177 -2.70 -1.19 13.83
C PHE A 177 -3.50 -0.73 12.61
N GLY A 178 -4.03 -1.65 11.81
CA GLY A 178 -4.93 -1.35 10.70
C GLY A 178 -6.19 -0.66 11.19
N VAL A 179 -6.84 -1.20 12.24
CA VAL A 179 -8.01 -0.58 12.87
C VAL A 179 -7.67 0.80 13.46
N ALA A 180 -6.54 0.91 14.17
CA ALA A 180 -6.08 2.19 14.69
C ALA A 180 -5.86 3.23 13.57
N PHE A 181 -5.27 2.80 12.45
CA PHE A 181 -5.03 3.66 11.30
C PHE A 181 -6.33 4.19 10.67
N VAL A 182 -7.41 3.39 10.62
CA VAL A 182 -8.73 3.86 10.18
C VAL A 182 -9.21 5.03 11.03
N LEU A 183 -9.15 4.91 12.36
CA LEU A 183 -9.58 5.97 13.28
C LEU A 183 -8.75 7.24 13.12
N VAL A 184 -7.42 7.07 12.98
CA VAL A 184 -6.50 8.18 12.77
C VAL A 184 -6.75 8.87 11.42
N LEU A 185 -7.06 8.12 10.36
CA LEU A 185 -7.40 8.69 9.05
C LEU A 185 -8.69 9.51 9.10
N VAL A 186 -9.71 9.05 9.84
CA VAL A 186 -10.94 9.84 10.07
C VAL A 186 -10.60 11.16 10.76
N GLY A 187 -9.74 11.14 11.78
CA GLY A 187 -9.25 12.33 12.45
C GLY A 187 -8.48 13.28 11.50
N LEU A 188 -7.58 12.73 10.69
CA LEU A 188 -6.79 13.49 9.72
C LEU A 188 -7.67 14.17 8.68
N VAL A 189 -8.62 13.43 8.09
CA VAL A 189 -9.57 13.98 7.11
C VAL A 189 -10.44 15.05 7.75
N SER A 190 -11.01 14.79 8.93
CA SER A 190 -11.86 15.75 9.65
C SER A 190 -11.13 17.05 9.98
N THR A 191 -9.83 16.97 10.24
CA THR A 191 -8.99 18.12 10.58
C THR A 191 -8.67 18.98 9.35
N TRP A 192 -8.41 18.37 8.19
CA TRP A 192 -7.81 19.06 7.06
C TRP A 192 -8.64 19.15 5.78
N TRP A 193 -9.78 18.45 5.67
CA TRP A 193 -10.56 18.40 4.43
C TRP A 193 -10.92 19.79 3.88
N ARG A 194 -11.29 20.74 4.75
CA ARG A 194 -11.62 22.12 4.34
C ARG A 194 -10.46 22.85 3.69
N HIS A 195 -9.23 22.60 4.18
CA HIS A 195 -8.02 23.19 3.62
C HIS A 195 -7.53 22.44 2.37
N ALA A 196 -7.99 21.20 2.17
CA ALA A 196 -7.63 20.34 1.06
C ALA A 196 -8.54 20.50 -0.18
N VAL A 197 -9.57 21.35 -0.10
CA VAL A 197 -10.43 21.66 -1.26
C VAL A 197 -9.63 22.43 -2.30
N PHE A 198 -9.72 21.99 -3.56
CA PHE A 198 -9.09 22.68 -4.67
C PHE A 198 -9.72 24.06 -4.89
N SER A 199 -8.87 25.05 -5.16
CA SER A 199 -9.18 26.45 -5.34
C SER A 199 -8.61 26.94 -6.68
N PRO A 200 -9.10 28.05 -7.26
CA PRO A 200 -8.65 28.51 -8.57
C PRO A 200 -7.13 28.72 -8.71
N CYS A 201 -6.42 29.09 -7.64
CA CYS A 201 -4.97 29.24 -7.66
C CYS A 201 -4.21 27.91 -7.89
N ASP A 202 -4.82 26.77 -7.61
CA ASP A 202 -4.17 25.46 -7.78
C ASP A 202 -3.91 25.16 -9.26
N ARG A 203 -4.73 25.70 -10.18
CA ARG A 203 -4.48 25.57 -11.62
C ARG A 203 -3.15 26.20 -12.00
N GLU A 204 -2.89 27.41 -11.51
CA GLU A 204 -1.62 28.09 -11.76
C GLU A 204 -0.45 27.32 -11.15
N TRP A 205 -0.60 26.81 -9.93
CA TRP A 205 0.41 25.98 -9.27
C TRP A 205 0.74 24.72 -10.08
N ILE A 206 -0.28 24.04 -10.62
CA ILE A 206 -0.12 22.84 -11.45
C ILE A 206 0.56 23.18 -12.78
N CYS A 207 0.18 24.26 -13.45
CA CYS A 207 0.82 24.71 -14.69
C CYS A 207 2.31 25.02 -14.48
N LYS A 208 2.68 25.53 -13.30
CA LYS A 208 4.08 25.75 -12.90
C LYS A 208 4.76 24.51 -12.31
N MET A 209 4.06 23.38 -12.23
CA MET A 209 4.53 22.12 -11.63
C MET A 209 5.07 22.28 -10.20
N GLY A 210 4.43 23.16 -9.42
CA GLY A 210 4.87 23.53 -8.07
C GLY A 210 6.23 24.21 -7.98
N GLY A 211 6.74 24.62 -9.14
CA GLY A 211 8.06 25.14 -9.37
C GLY A 211 9.20 24.14 -9.14
N TYR A 212 8.88 22.86 -8.99
CA TYR A 212 9.87 21.84 -8.68
C TYR A 212 10.85 21.55 -9.82
N LEU A 213 10.48 21.89 -11.06
CA LEU A 213 11.31 21.69 -12.25
C LEU A 213 12.01 23.00 -12.68
N TRP A 214 11.79 23.42 -13.92
CA TRP A 214 12.44 24.56 -14.56
C TRP A 214 11.83 25.92 -14.19
N ILE A 215 10.55 25.96 -13.79
CA ILE A 215 9.82 27.20 -13.52
C ILE A 215 9.96 27.55 -12.03
N LYS A 216 10.90 28.41 -11.65
CA LYS A 216 11.14 28.76 -10.23
C LYS A 216 10.34 29.96 -9.72
N ASP A 217 9.28 30.34 -10.42
CA ASP A 217 8.42 31.45 -10.03
C ASP A 217 7.62 31.14 -8.77
N CYS A 218 7.21 32.20 -8.07
CA CYS A 218 6.27 32.07 -6.96
C CYS A 218 5.00 31.36 -7.45
N CYS A 219 4.72 30.21 -6.85
CA CYS A 219 3.53 29.43 -7.13
C CYS A 219 2.48 29.76 -6.06
N PRO A 220 1.36 30.43 -6.40
CA PRO A 220 0.39 30.83 -5.41
C PRO A 220 -0.25 29.60 -4.76
N ALA A 221 -0.30 29.61 -3.42
CA ALA A 221 -0.92 28.55 -2.65
C ALA A 221 -1.55 29.09 -1.36
N ASP A 222 -2.68 28.50 -0.96
CA ASP A 222 -3.28 28.68 0.36
C ASP A 222 -2.58 27.76 1.38
N LYS A 223 -3.20 27.44 2.52
CA LYS A 223 -2.59 26.62 3.59
C LYS A 223 -1.94 25.33 3.05
N PHE A 224 -2.57 24.69 2.08
CA PHE A 224 -1.98 23.61 1.29
C PHE A 224 -1.85 24.01 -0.18
N ASN A 225 -0.76 23.58 -0.82
CA ASN A 225 -0.57 23.71 -2.26
C ASN A 225 -1.27 22.57 -3.03
N ALA A 226 -1.42 22.70 -4.35
CA ALA A 226 -2.17 21.71 -5.14
C ALA A 226 -1.61 20.29 -5.03
N GLY A 227 -0.29 20.12 -4.95
CA GLY A 227 0.36 18.82 -4.73
C GLY A 227 0.02 18.22 -3.37
N GLN A 228 0.03 19.01 -2.31
CA GLN A 228 -0.39 18.60 -0.96
C GLN A 228 -1.87 18.24 -0.92
N LYS A 229 -2.74 18.98 -1.62
CA LYS A 229 -4.18 18.67 -1.74
C LYS A 229 -4.41 17.36 -2.48
N ALA A 230 -3.75 17.16 -3.62
CA ALA A 230 -3.81 15.92 -4.37
C ALA A 230 -3.33 14.73 -3.51
N PHE A 231 -2.23 14.90 -2.78
CA PHE A 231 -1.73 13.89 -1.86
C PHE A 231 -2.70 13.58 -0.72
N PHE A 232 -3.30 14.61 -0.11
CA PHE A 232 -4.35 14.45 0.90
C PHE A 232 -5.50 13.59 0.37
N TRP A 233 -6.01 13.88 -0.83
CA TRP A 233 -7.10 13.09 -1.41
C TRP A 233 -6.67 11.68 -1.79
N ALA A 234 -5.42 11.50 -2.23
CA ALA A 234 -4.85 10.18 -2.46
C ALA A 234 -4.83 9.35 -1.16
N VAL A 235 -4.40 9.94 -0.04
CA VAL A 235 -4.43 9.29 1.29
C VAL A 235 -5.87 9.04 1.75
N ALA A 236 -6.77 10.01 1.58
CA ALA A 236 -8.17 9.90 2.02
C ALA A 236 -8.93 8.81 1.25
N VAL A 237 -8.75 8.73 -0.08
CA VAL A 237 -9.43 7.73 -0.92
C VAL A 237 -8.71 6.40 -0.86
N MET A 238 -7.41 6.34 -1.18
CA MET A 238 -6.68 5.05 -1.21
C MET A 238 -6.47 4.50 0.20
N GLY A 239 -6.03 5.32 1.15
CA GLY A 239 -5.87 4.91 2.54
C GLY A 239 -7.22 4.72 3.25
N GLY A 240 -8.05 5.75 3.22
CA GLY A 240 -9.30 5.81 4.00
C GLY A 240 -10.44 4.96 3.47
N LEU A 241 -10.55 4.75 2.15
CA LEU A 241 -11.61 3.91 1.58
C LEU A 241 -11.08 2.55 1.12
N VAL A 242 -10.04 2.53 0.28
CA VAL A 242 -9.60 1.29 -0.38
C VAL A 242 -8.86 0.38 0.59
N ILE A 243 -7.75 0.83 1.18
CA ILE A 243 -6.94 0.05 2.13
C ILE A 243 -7.74 -0.25 3.39
N SER A 244 -8.47 0.73 3.93
CA SER A 244 -9.31 0.53 5.11
C SER A 244 -10.44 -0.48 4.85
N GLY A 245 -11.21 -0.31 3.76
CA GLY A 245 -12.31 -1.22 3.43
C GLY A 245 -11.83 -2.65 3.13
N THR A 246 -10.77 -2.77 2.33
CA THR A 246 -10.17 -4.10 2.06
C THR A 246 -9.52 -4.69 3.30
N GLY A 247 -8.81 -3.89 4.11
CA GLY A 247 -8.14 -4.33 5.33
C GLY A 247 -9.10 -4.83 6.38
N LEU A 248 -10.19 -4.11 6.65
CA LEU A 248 -11.27 -4.58 7.54
C LEU A 248 -11.91 -5.85 6.97
N GLY A 249 -12.13 -5.94 5.66
CA GLY A 249 -12.60 -7.15 5.00
C GLY A 249 -11.66 -8.36 5.15
N LEU A 250 -10.33 -8.13 5.21
CA LEU A 250 -9.34 -9.17 5.47
C LEU A 250 -9.33 -9.60 6.95
N ILE A 251 -9.50 -8.66 7.88
CA ILE A 251 -9.53 -8.92 9.32
C ILE A 251 -10.79 -9.73 9.69
N PHE A 252 -11.96 -9.25 9.29
CA PHE A 252 -13.25 -9.88 9.63
C PHE A 252 -13.68 -10.99 8.66
N GLY A 253 -12.96 -11.17 7.56
CA GLY A 253 -13.24 -12.22 6.58
C GLY A 253 -12.85 -13.64 7.02
N HIS A 254 -12.13 -13.79 8.16
CA HIS A 254 -11.69 -15.08 8.71
C HIS A 254 -11.04 -16.02 7.67
N GLY A 255 -10.19 -15.45 6.80
CA GLY A 255 -9.50 -16.20 5.73
C GLY A 255 -10.36 -16.59 4.52
N LYS A 256 -11.62 -16.12 4.45
CA LYS A 256 -12.56 -16.37 3.35
C LYS A 256 -12.77 -15.16 2.43
N ALA A 257 -11.96 -14.11 2.60
CA ALA A 257 -12.06 -12.94 1.74
C ALA A 257 -11.79 -13.33 0.26
N PRO A 258 -12.53 -12.75 -0.70
CA PRO A 258 -12.32 -13.07 -2.10
C PRO A 258 -10.98 -12.53 -2.60
N ALA A 259 -10.40 -13.18 -3.61
CA ALA A 259 -9.05 -12.87 -4.13
C ALA A 259 -8.85 -11.40 -4.54
N TRP A 260 -9.91 -10.72 -5.00
CA TRP A 260 -9.85 -9.30 -5.38
C TRP A 260 -9.59 -8.39 -4.18
N VAL A 261 -10.03 -8.74 -2.97
CA VAL A 261 -9.80 -7.93 -1.76
C VAL A 261 -8.31 -7.90 -1.43
N TYR A 262 -7.66 -9.07 -1.43
CA TYR A 262 -6.21 -9.15 -1.23
C TYR A 262 -5.43 -8.39 -2.30
N THR A 263 -5.86 -8.52 -3.56
CA THR A 263 -5.18 -7.91 -4.71
C THR A 263 -5.29 -6.38 -4.66
N LEU A 264 -6.49 -5.88 -4.36
CA LEU A 264 -6.74 -4.44 -4.26
C LEU A 264 -6.04 -3.83 -3.04
N HIS A 265 -5.99 -4.55 -1.91
CA HIS A 265 -5.25 -4.12 -0.73
C HIS A 265 -3.76 -3.97 -1.03
N ASP A 266 -3.14 -5.00 -1.61
CA ASP A 266 -1.71 -4.97 -1.95
C ASP A 266 -1.40 -3.86 -2.96
N LEU A 267 -2.22 -3.70 -4.01
CA LEU A 267 -2.04 -2.66 -5.01
C LEU A 267 -2.12 -1.25 -4.41
N ALA A 268 -3.16 -1.00 -3.61
CA ALA A 268 -3.36 0.31 -2.97
C ALA A 268 -2.27 0.60 -1.95
N ALA A 269 -1.84 -0.40 -1.16
CA ALA A 269 -0.74 -0.26 -0.21
C ALA A 269 0.57 0.09 -0.92
N ILE A 270 0.93 -0.61 -2.00
CA ILE A 270 2.12 -0.30 -2.81
C ILE A 270 2.04 1.14 -3.35
N ALA A 271 0.91 1.52 -3.95
CA ALA A 271 0.74 2.87 -4.48
C ALA A 271 0.85 3.95 -3.38
N LEU A 272 0.26 3.72 -2.22
CA LEU A 272 0.29 4.68 -1.10
C LEU A 272 1.68 4.80 -0.47
N ILE A 273 2.39 3.68 -0.29
CA ILE A 273 3.80 3.68 0.18
C ILE A 273 4.67 4.49 -0.79
N ALA A 274 4.52 4.26 -2.10
CA ALA A 274 5.24 5.01 -3.13
C ALA A 274 4.94 6.53 -3.05
N GLY A 275 3.67 6.90 -2.86
CA GLY A 275 3.27 8.29 -2.64
C GLY A 275 3.87 8.90 -1.39
N ILE A 276 3.93 8.14 -0.28
CA ILE A 276 4.51 8.59 1.00
C ILE A 276 6.02 8.80 0.87
N ILE A 277 6.75 7.97 0.12
CA ILE A 277 8.16 8.20 -0.19
C ILE A 277 8.33 9.56 -0.88
N GLY A 278 7.51 9.85 -1.90
CA GLY A 278 7.50 11.15 -2.57
C GLY A 278 7.15 12.31 -1.63
N HIS A 279 6.17 12.13 -0.74
CA HIS A 279 5.78 13.11 0.27
C HIS A 279 6.94 13.43 1.24
N ILE A 280 7.62 12.42 1.75
CA ILE A 280 8.78 12.56 2.63
C ILE A 280 9.90 13.30 1.89
N TYR A 281 10.18 12.92 0.64
CA TYR A 281 11.17 13.58 -0.20
C TYR A 281 10.88 15.08 -0.35
N LEU A 282 9.65 15.43 -0.72
CA LEU A 282 9.25 16.82 -0.93
C LEU A 282 9.29 17.63 0.38
N GLY A 283 8.91 17.04 1.51
CA GLY A 283 8.86 17.70 2.81
C GLY A 283 10.21 17.89 3.50
N ILE A 284 11.18 17.01 3.24
CA ILE A 284 12.50 17.05 3.90
C ILE A 284 13.56 17.65 2.96
N PHE A 285 13.64 17.15 1.72
CA PHE A 285 14.75 17.44 0.83
C PHE A 285 14.41 18.52 -0.19
N ALA A 286 13.27 18.42 -0.88
CA ALA A 286 12.94 19.38 -1.95
C ALA A 286 12.59 20.77 -1.41
N ASN A 287 11.95 20.86 -0.23
CA ASN A 287 11.52 22.11 0.39
C ASN A 287 12.08 22.27 1.82
N PRO A 288 13.37 22.64 1.98
CA PRO A 288 13.98 22.83 3.29
C PRO A 288 13.19 23.80 4.18
N GLY A 289 13.07 23.48 5.46
CA GLY A 289 12.27 24.25 6.43
C GLY A 289 10.82 23.77 6.58
N THR A 290 10.31 22.93 5.67
CA THR A 290 8.96 22.36 5.78
C THR A 290 8.84 21.38 6.95
N LEU A 291 9.86 20.55 7.20
CA LEU A 291 9.88 19.59 8.31
C LEU A 291 9.62 20.25 9.68
N GLN A 292 10.15 21.46 9.89
CA GLN A 292 9.97 22.22 11.13
C GLN A 292 8.50 22.50 11.44
N SER A 293 7.65 22.60 10.41
CA SER A 293 6.21 22.81 10.58
C SER A 293 5.51 21.66 11.30
N ILE A 294 5.93 20.41 11.07
CA ILE A 294 5.33 19.23 11.71
C ILE A 294 5.95 18.95 13.08
N ILE A 295 7.23 19.31 13.26
CA ILE A 295 7.90 19.17 14.56
C ILE A 295 7.37 20.23 15.54
N THR A 296 7.50 21.51 15.19
CA THR A 296 7.23 22.63 16.11
C THR A 296 5.88 23.31 15.90
N GLY A 297 5.23 23.07 14.77
CA GLY A 297 3.99 23.77 14.41
C GLY A 297 4.23 25.14 13.78
N ARG A 298 5.49 25.60 13.71
CA ARG A 298 5.86 26.94 13.27
C ARG A 298 6.71 26.92 12.01
N VAL A 299 6.59 27.98 11.22
CA VAL A 299 7.40 28.23 10.02
C VAL A 299 7.85 29.68 9.98
N LYS A 300 8.99 29.95 9.33
CA LYS A 300 9.43 31.33 9.09
C LYS A 300 8.44 32.07 8.19
N ALA A 301 8.14 33.34 8.49
CA ALA A 301 7.20 34.15 7.70
C ALA A 301 7.59 34.23 6.21
N LYS A 302 8.89 34.40 5.92
CA LYS A 302 9.43 34.39 4.54
C LYS A 302 9.19 33.06 3.82
N TRP A 303 9.29 31.93 4.53
CA TRP A 303 8.99 30.62 3.97
C TRP A 303 7.51 30.53 3.57
N ALA A 304 6.62 31.05 4.42
CA ALA A 304 5.19 31.09 4.16
C ALA A 304 4.83 32.00 2.99
N GLU A 305 5.47 33.17 2.88
CA GLU A 305 5.26 34.09 1.76
C GLU A 305 5.65 33.49 0.42
N HIS A 306 6.72 32.71 0.38
CA HIS A 306 7.19 32.08 -0.84
C HIS A 306 6.37 30.85 -1.24
N HIS A 307 6.14 29.91 -0.30
CA HIS A 307 5.50 28.63 -0.61
C HIS A 307 3.98 28.67 -0.50
N HIS A 308 3.43 29.62 0.25
CA HIS A 308 2.02 29.71 0.62
C HIS A 308 1.55 31.19 0.66
N SER A 309 1.85 31.93 -0.41
CA SER A 309 1.70 33.39 -0.48
C SER A 309 0.29 33.90 -0.13
N ILE A 310 -0.75 33.15 -0.49
CA ILE A 310 -2.15 33.50 -0.20
C ILE A 310 -2.43 33.33 1.29
N TRP A 311 -1.97 32.22 1.86
CA TRP A 311 -2.12 31.92 3.30
C TRP A 311 -1.36 32.93 4.17
N ALA A 312 -0.12 33.25 3.80
CA ALA A 312 0.71 34.23 4.50
C ALA A 312 0.05 35.61 4.53
N ARG A 313 -0.55 36.05 3.42
CA ARG A 313 -1.27 37.33 3.33
C ARG A 313 -2.48 37.40 4.28
N LYS A 314 -3.20 36.28 4.46
CA LYS A 314 -4.34 36.20 5.38
C LYS A 314 -3.93 36.29 6.85
N HIS A 315 -2.71 35.88 7.20
CA HIS A 315 -2.20 35.86 8.58
C HIS A 315 -1.35 37.08 8.95
N LYS A 316 -1.10 37.99 7.99
CA LYS A 316 -0.45 39.30 8.22
C LYS A 316 -1.45 40.41 8.56
N LYS A 317 -2.75 40.18 8.38
CA LYS A 317 -3.83 41.09 8.77
C LYS A 317 -4.33 40.71 10.15
#